data_AF-A0A0P7GKU8-F1
#
_entry.id   AF-A0A0P7GKU8-F1
#
_cell.length_a   1.000
_cell.length_b   1.000
_cell.length_c   1.000
_cell.angle_alpha   90.00
_cell.angle_beta   90.00
_cell.angle_gamma   90.00
#
_symmetry.space_group_name_H-M   'P 1'
#
loop_
_entity.id
_entity.type
_entity.pdbx_description
1 polymer ?
#
loop_
_entity_poly.entity_id
_entity_poly.type
_entity_poly.pdbx_seq_one_letter_code
_entity_poly.pdbx_strand_id
1 'polypeptide(L)'
;MTDQRPDNPLQRRNFLKKTGAVGATVTLASFAGCAGDGDGDGDDTDTETVAGGGGDDTVQMEGFQVPSENVVPQSDLDDAQAIPELTLIVNPPDAQPDDHETSMFVSEEIAKLGLDTTVETMTWPSQSSTVWDGTDWDMTFWQMVGRPSRLDPDEFSVQMGHSSFQEGYNYYFWEDDEYDEKVMAQREELDQDTREQLIKECQQIFHDRGPSTFLMYPQKTIPWNSERWDGVVELNGMGAVNMLTFSNIEPTGDRTELNIAYDQELQALNPFDQSGEIDMIQHRMIWDRLAWPNESALPEPRLAEEFNWKDDTTLEVPIKQGHTFHDGEPVTAEDVKYSYNIHRDYSTYFSGPVEPVNEITVVDDHTVEFSFDYHFAPFPMAAMGRIAIIPKHKWTDIIENKMDVDSPMLYQEDEPLGSGPMEFVHWKSSEEVRLERFDDHFDPIAYEARNSRIIPSVQTMLTQLENGTLDMLANYRGDKDVLKDRVESNDSLSMAATTTVGFKQISYNNDRPPFHIDGFRRAMNHRFDKETIVNDIYSGWGRSPRTAWSPPHWRAGTTTSSSATSSACRPRRTSSSRPGSSGTRATGCSTCPPTTPKSATNPLHFELLWD
;
A
#
# COMPACT_ATOMS: atom_id res chain seq x y z
N MET A 1 32.14 -25.86 36.49
CA MET A 1 33.37 -26.59 36.14
C MET A 1 33.34 -26.83 34.64
N THR A 2 34.31 -26.23 33.93
CA THR A 2 34.86 -26.59 32.58
C THR A 2 33.86 -26.86 31.45
N ASP A 3 33.62 -25.93 30.53
CA ASP A 3 34.44 -25.51 29.35
C ASP A 3 34.25 -26.40 28.10
N GLN A 4 34.27 -25.73 26.94
CA GLN A 4 34.36 -26.18 25.55
C GLN A 4 33.08 -26.36 24.72
N ARG A 5 32.77 -25.33 23.90
CA ARG A 5 32.44 -25.50 22.47
C ARG A 5 33.06 -24.36 21.63
N PRO A 6 33.43 -24.63 20.37
CA PRO A 6 34.52 -23.96 19.70
C PRO A 6 34.09 -22.78 18.82
N ASP A 7 35.03 -21.85 18.68
CA ASP A 7 35.08 -20.77 17.70
C ASP A 7 34.90 -21.27 16.26
N ASN A 8 33.98 -20.63 15.52
CA ASN A 8 34.27 -20.25 14.14
C ASN A 8 33.40 -19.03 13.73
N PRO A 9 34.01 -17.88 13.37
CA PRO A 9 33.29 -16.66 13.02
C PRO A 9 32.82 -16.67 11.57
N LEU A 10 31.52 -16.43 11.36
CA LEU A 10 30.95 -16.13 10.04
C LEU A 10 31.45 -14.76 9.57
N GLN A 11 31.90 -14.74 8.31
CA GLN A 11 32.59 -13.65 7.65
C GLN A 11 31.68 -12.44 7.41
N ARG A 12 31.68 -11.45 8.33
CA ARG A 12 31.29 -10.06 8.03
C ARG A 12 32.53 -9.28 7.58
N ARG A 13 32.82 -9.26 6.27
CA ARG A 13 33.78 -8.31 5.68
C ARG A 13 33.44 -8.09 4.21
N ASN A 14 32.72 -7.01 3.92
CA ASN A 14 32.95 -6.22 2.69
C ASN A 14 32.35 -4.79 2.66
N PHE A 15 31.71 -4.27 3.71
CA PHE A 15 31.10 -2.92 3.64
C PHE A 15 31.97 -1.74 4.14
N LEU A 16 33.31 -1.89 4.29
CA LEU A 16 34.18 -0.81 4.81
C LEU A 16 35.32 -0.39 3.88
N LYS A 17 35.19 -0.57 2.56
CA LYS A 17 36.20 -0.08 1.61
C LYS A 17 35.58 0.59 0.39
N LYS A 18 35.01 1.78 0.59
CA LYS A 18 34.93 2.77 -0.50
C LYS A 18 34.80 4.24 -0.08
N THR A 19 35.37 4.63 1.06
CA THR A 19 35.62 6.05 1.39
C THR A 19 36.79 6.12 2.38
N GLY A 20 38.00 6.34 1.88
CA GLY A 20 39.18 6.37 2.74
C GLY A 20 40.51 6.56 2.01
N ALA A 21 40.76 7.79 1.56
CA ALA A 21 42.07 8.45 1.44
C ALA A 21 41.74 9.91 1.04
N VAL A 22 41.85 10.91 1.90
CA VAL A 22 43.09 11.43 2.47
C VAL A 22 42.84 11.91 3.90
N GLY A 23 43.55 11.32 4.86
CA GLY A 23 43.69 11.85 6.22
C GLY A 23 45.14 12.29 6.43
N ALA A 24 45.32 13.46 7.04
CA ALA A 24 46.53 13.81 7.78
C ALA A 24 46.09 14.39 9.13
N THR A 25 46.23 13.58 10.16
CA THR A 25 45.96 13.88 11.57
C THR A 25 47.11 14.72 12.15
N VAL A 26 46.81 15.77 12.91
CA VAL A 26 47.67 16.20 14.03
C VAL A 26 46.77 16.61 15.20
N THR A 27 46.75 15.77 16.22
CA THR A 27 46.34 16.11 17.59
C THR A 27 47.51 16.83 18.27
N LEU A 28 47.27 17.85 19.11
CA LEU A 28 47.87 18.00 20.45
C LEU A 28 47.52 19.32 21.17
N ALA A 29 46.94 19.14 22.36
CA ALA A 29 47.29 19.73 23.65
C ALA A 29 47.43 21.26 23.83
N SER A 30 46.54 21.76 24.67
CA SER A 30 46.73 22.85 25.64
C SER A 30 48.05 22.78 26.43
N PHE A 31 48.77 23.91 26.58
CA PHE A 31 49.54 24.29 27.78
C PHE A 31 49.86 25.79 27.83
N ALA A 32 49.61 26.36 29.01
CA ALA A 32 50.28 27.44 29.77
C ALA A 32 50.98 28.62 29.05
N GLY A 33 50.67 29.83 29.55
CA GLY A 33 51.32 31.08 29.17
C GLY A 33 52.71 31.31 29.74
N CYS A 34 53.32 32.40 29.28
CA CYS A 34 54.34 33.17 29.98
C CYS A 34 54.35 34.59 29.41
N ALA A 35 54.54 35.54 30.32
CA ALA A 35 54.67 36.96 30.10
C ALA A 35 55.90 37.33 29.24
N GLY A 36 55.80 38.45 28.53
CA GLY A 36 56.92 39.12 27.87
C GLY A 36 56.48 40.52 27.42
N ASP A 37 56.91 41.52 28.18
CA ASP A 37 56.78 42.95 27.88
C ASP A 37 57.32 43.29 26.48
N GLY A 38 56.59 44.18 25.79
CA GLY A 38 57.01 44.77 24.53
C GLY A 38 56.12 45.95 24.17
N ASP A 39 56.45 47.12 24.71
CA ASP A 39 55.95 48.42 24.26
C ASP A 39 56.20 48.62 22.75
N GLY A 40 55.17 49.09 22.03
CA GLY A 40 55.28 49.49 20.63
C GLY A 40 53.93 49.96 20.07
N ASP A 41 53.67 51.26 20.19
CA ASP A 41 52.58 52.02 19.56
C ASP A 41 52.42 51.71 18.05
N GLY A 42 51.18 51.68 17.57
CA GLY A 42 50.89 51.69 16.13
C GLY A 42 49.44 51.44 15.72
N ASP A 43 48.63 52.50 15.81
CA ASP A 43 47.54 52.90 14.89
C ASP A 43 46.23 52.07 14.77
N ASP A 44 45.13 52.79 15.01
CA ASP A 44 43.74 52.47 14.61
C ASP A 44 43.57 52.55 13.07
N THR A 45 42.39 52.11 12.58
CA THR A 45 41.85 52.13 11.19
C THR A 45 42.15 50.86 10.38
N ASP A 46 41.22 50.13 9.73
CA ASP A 46 39.83 50.33 9.36
C ASP A 46 39.11 48.97 9.27
N THR A 47 37.84 48.94 9.69
CA THR A 47 36.87 47.94 9.21
C THR A 47 36.37 48.40 7.85
N GLU A 48 36.96 47.90 6.77
CA GLU A 48 36.44 48.16 5.43
C GLU A 48 35.12 47.40 5.23
N THR A 49 34.05 48.18 5.37
CA THR A 49 32.77 47.97 4.71
C THR A 49 32.97 48.13 3.20
N VAL A 50 32.95 47.01 2.46
CA VAL A 50 32.84 47.06 1.00
C VAL A 50 31.35 47.18 0.64
N ALA A 51 30.88 48.41 0.49
CA ALA A 51 29.68 48.71 -0.28
C ALA A 51 30.09 49.14 -1.70
N GLY A 52 29.70 48.37 -2.71
CA GLY A 52 30.12 48.63 -4.08
C GLY A 52 29.48 47.76 -5.18
N GLY A 53 28.15 47.70 -5.23
CA GLY A 53 27.35 47.68 -6.46
C GLY A 53 27.44 46.48 -7.42
N GLY A 54 26.39 45.66 -7.40
CA GLY A 54 25.85 45.01 -8.60
C GLY A 54 25.96 43.48 -8.65
N GLY A 55 24.96 42.80 -8.11
CA GLY A 55 24.47 41.54 -8.65
C GLY A 55 25.16 40.27 -8.18
N ASP A 56 25.14 40.00 -6.88
CA ASP A 56 24.97 38.63 -6.40
C ASP A 56 24.42 38.73 -4.97
N ASP A 57 23.10 38.66 -4.83
CA ASP A 57 22.41 38.65 -3.52
C ASP A 57 22.62 37.28 -2.85
N THR A 58 23.86 36.78 -2.82
CA THR A 58 24.21 35.47 -2.27
C THR A 58 25.47 35.55 -1.41
N VAL A 59 25.48 34.76 -0.34
CA VAL A 59 26.59 34.53 0.57
C VAL A 59 27.16 33.15 0.26
N GLN A 60 28.49 33.06 0.19
CA GLN A 60 29.19 31.79 0.02
C GLN A 60 29.32 31.08 1.37
N MET A 61 28.70 29.91 1.51
CA MET A 61 28.80 29.05 2.69
C MET A 61 29.24 27.64 2.26
N GLU A 62 30.41 27.21 2.72
CA GLU A 62 30.99 25.87 2.46
C GLU A 62 30.90 25.39 0.99
N GLY A 63 31.04 26.30 0.03
CA GLY A 63 31.00 25.99 -1.40
C GLY A 63 29.62 26.11 -2.07
N PHE A 64 28.60 26.57 -1.34
CA PHE A 64 27.27 26.89 -1.85
C PHE A 64 27.01 28.40 -1.84
N GLN A 65 26.35 28.91 -2.89
CA GLN A 65 25.79 30.26 -2.89
C GLN A 65 24.38 30.22 -2.31
N VAL A 66 24.20 30.89 -1.17
CA VAL A 66 22.93 30.98 -0.47
C VAL A 66 22.44 32.41 -0.57
N PRO A 67 21.19 32.69 -0.98
CA PRO A 67 20.67 34.05 -1.00
C PRO A 67 20.91 34.76 0.34
N SER A 68 21.40 36.00 0.33
CA SER A 68 21.78 36.73 1.54
C SER A 68 20.60 36.94 2.49
N GLU A 69 19.39 37.02 1.95
CA GLU A 69 18.11 37.04 2.68
C GLU A 69 17.81 35.76 3.46
N ASN A 70 18.42 34.62 3.10
CA ASN A 70 18.27 33.34 3.81
C ASN A 70 19.36 33.13 4.88
N VAL A 71 20.29 34.07 5.04
CA VAL A 71 21.35 33.99 6.05
C VAL A 71 20.90 34.69 7.32
N VAL A 72 20.70 33.89 8.37
CA VAL A 72 20.33 34.40 9.70
C VAL A 72 21.61 34.88 10.42
N PRO A 73 21.64 36.13 10.94
CA PRO A 73 22.75 36.62 11.75
C PRO A 73 22.98 35.73 12.99
N GLN A 74 24.26 35.52 13.36
CA GLN A 74 24.60 34.74 14.56
C GLN A 74 23.95 35.29 15.83
N SER A 75 23.78 36.62 15.94
CA SER A 75 23.10 37.25 17.07
C SER A 75 21.65 36.78 17.24
N ASP A 76 20.98 36.44 16.14
CA ASP A 76 19.59 36.01 16.15
C ASP A 76 19.49 34.51 16.52
N LEU A 77 20.59 33.76 16.35
CA LEU A 77 20.73 32.37 16.79
C LEU A 77 21.10 32.26 18.27
N ASP A 78 21.84 33.23 18.81
CA ASP A 78 22.25 33.24 20.22
C ASP A 78 21.04 33.35 21.18
N ASP A 79 19.94 33.97 20.71
CA ASP A 79 18.66 34.07 21.42
C ASP A 79 17.66 32.95 21.01
N ALA A 80 17.99 32.10 20.04
CA ALA A 80 17.11 31.04 19.55
C ALA A 80 17.08 29.82 20.49
N GLN A 81 15.90 29.25 20.69
CA GLN A 81 15.76 27.99 21.42
C GLN A 81 16.37 26.85 20.60
N ALA A 82 17.30 26.10 21.19
CA ALA A 82 17.82 24.89 20.56
C ALA A 82 16.69 23.90 20.28
N ILE A 83 16.73 23.27 19.10
CA ILE A 83 15.82 22.19 18.78
C ILE A 83 16.09 21.05 19.79
N PRO A 84 15.07 20.58 20.53
CA PRO A 84 15.26 19.48 21.48
C PRO A 84 15.66 18.20 20.75
N GLU A 85 16.24 17.25 21.49
CA GLU A 85 16.44 15.90 20.97
C GLU A 85 15.11 15.32 20.50
N LEU A 86 15.07 14.82 19.26
CA LEU A 86 13.87 14.28 18.63
C LEU A 86 13.75 12.78 18.90
N THR A 87 12.52 12.30 19.09
CA THR A 87 12.26 10.86 19.23
C THR A 87 11.71 10.26 17.93
N LEU A 88 12.36 9.22 17.41
CA LEU A 88 11.86 8.40 16.30
C LEU A 88 11.37 7.05 16.83
N ILE A 89 10.06 6.84 16.79
CA ILE A 89 9.43 5.58 17.22
C ILE A 89 9.45 4.56 16.07
N VAL A 90 9.85 3.32 16.36
CA VAL A 90 9.82 2.19 15.41
C VAL A 90 9.49 0.87 16.10
N ASN A 91 9.07 -0.14 15.35
CA ASN A 91 8.94 -1.49 15.88
C ASN A 91 10.29 -2.15 16.23
N PRO A 92 10.28 -3.18 17.08
CA PRO A 92 11.50 -3.88 17.46
C PRO A 92 12.15 -4.60 16.27
N PRO A 93 13.50 -4.69 16.23
CA PRO A 93 14.23 -5.26 15.10
C PRO A 93 13.96 -6.76 14.86
N ASP A 94 13.53 -7.50 15.88
CA ASP A 94 13.12 -8.90 15.75
C ASP A 94 11.75 -9.06 15.09
N ALA A 95 10.91 -8.01 15.09
CA ALA A 95 9.62 -8.00 14.42
C ALA A 95 9.72 -7.43 12.99
N GLN A 96 10.47 -6.34 12.80
CA GLN A 96 10.66 -5.65 11.52
C GLN A 96 12.12 -5.16 11.39
N PRO A 97 13.07 -6.03 10.98
CA PRO A 97 14.49 -5.69 10.93
C PRO A 97 14.79 -4.53 9.97
N ASP A 98 14.23 -4.58 8.76
CA ASP A 98 14.47 -3.57 7.71
C ASP A 98 13.93 -2.18 8.12
N ASP A 99 12.80 -2.13 8.81
CA ASP A 99 12.19 -0.88 9.30
C ASP A 99 13.04 -0.25 10.42
N HIS A 100 13.60 -1.09 11.29
CA HIS A 100 14.51 -0.65 12.34
C HIS A 100 15.84 -0.15 11.75
N GLU A 101 16.43 -0.88 10.79
CA GLU A 101 17.65 -0.45 10.09
C GLU A 101 17.45 0.86 9.33
N THR A 102 16.30 1.02 8.68
CA THR A 102 15.91 2.28 8.02
C THR A 102 15.79 3.43 9.03
N SER A 103 15.23 3.18 10.21
CA SER A 103 15.11 4.20 11.27
C SER A 103 16.47 4.62 11.83
N MET A 104 17.43 3.69 11.94
CA MET A 104 18.81 4.01 12.30
C MET A 104 19.50 4.84 11.22
N PHE A 105 19.33 4.48 9.94
CA PHE A 105 19.85 5.27 8.81
C PHE A 105 19.27 6.68 8.80
N VAL A 106 17.95 6.82 8.99
CA VAL A 106 17.27 8.12 9.11
C VAL A 106 17.85 8.94 10.26
N SER A 107 18.07 8.35 11.44
CA SER A 107 18.69 9.04 12.58
C SER A 107 20.11 9.53 12.26
N GLU A 108 20.93 8.73 11.58
CA GLU A 108 22.27 9.14 11.12
C GLU A 108 22.22 10.30 10.11
N GLU A 109 21.21 10.31 9.22
CA GLU A 109 21.01 11.39 8.26
C GLU A 109 20.52 12.68 8.93
N ILE A 110 19.70 12.58 9.96
CA ILE A 110 19.26 13.71 10.79
C ILE A 110 20.44 14.30 11.58
N ALA A 111 21.32 13.46 12.13
CA ALA A 111 22.53 13.92 12.82
C ALA A 111 23.45 14.76 11.92
N LYS A 112 23.48 14.49 10.61
CA LYS A 112 24.23 15.29 9.63
C LYS A 112 23.61 16.66 9.37
N LEU A 113 22.35 16.89 9.75
CA LEU A 113 21.72 18.21 9.79
C LEU A 113 21.99 18.95 11.11
N GLY A 114 22.76 18.36 12.04
CA GLY A 114 23.09 18.95 13.33
C GLY A 114 22.02 18.77 14.40
N LEU A 115 21.14 17.77 14.24
CA LEU A 115 20.06 17.46 15.19
C LEU A 115 20.30 16.13 15.89
N ASP A 116 20.01 16.09 17.18
CA ASP A 116 20.06 14.84 17.96
C ASP A 116 18.75 14.07 17.81
N THR A 117 18.85 12.74 17.66
CA THR A 117 17.68 11.86 17.55
C THR A 117 17.89 10.58 18.35
N THR A 118 16.92 10.23 19.19
CA THR A 118 16.84 8.94 19.87
C THR A 118 15.84 8.04 19.14
N VAL A 119 16.24 6.80 18.83
CA VAL A 119 15.36 5.78 18.24
C VAL A 119 14.75 4.95 19.37
N GLU A 120 13.44 5.10 19.56
CA GLU A 120 12.67 4.35 20.55
C GLU A 120 11.97 3.16 19.91
N THR A 121 12.12 1.98 20.52
CA THR A 121 11.48 0.76 20.04
C THR A 121 10.28 0.38 20.88
N MET A 122 9.13 0.14 20.25
CA MET A 122 7.93 -0.37 20.92
C MET A 122 7.14 -1.30 20.02
N THR A 123 6.39 -2.24 20.60
CA THR A 123 5.56 -3.19 19.84
C THR A 123 4.50 -2.46 19.00
N TRP A 124 4.02 -3.10 17.92
CA TRP A 124 2.99 -2.49 17.06
C TRP A 124 1.75 -1.99 17.84
N PRO A 125 1.15 -2.75 18.77
CA PRO A 125 0.01 -2.25 19.54
C PRO A 125 0.34 -1.00 20.37
N SER A 126 1.52 -0.94 20.98
CA SER A 126 1.96 0.25 21.74
C SER A 126 2.23 1.44 20.82
N GLN A 127 2.92 1.23 19.71
CA GLN A 127 3.17 2.27 18.70
C GLN A 127 1.87 2.83 18.14
N SER A 128 0.94 1.93 17.83
CA SER A 128 -0.40 2.27 17.34
C SER A 128 -1.12 3.17 18.35
N SER A 129 -1.24 2.75 19.60
CA SER A 129 -1.92 3.56 20.62
C SER A 129 -1.23 4.91 20.87
N THR A 130 0.11 4.95 20.91
CA THR A 130 0.86 6.22 21.05
C THR A 130 0.55 7.22 19.94
N VAL A 131 0.41 6.75 18.70
CA VAL A 131 0.22 7.62 17.52
C VAL A 131 -1.24 7.97 17.29
N TRP A 132 -2.17 7.03 17.44
CA TRP A 132 -3.59 7.25 17.18
C TRP A 132 -4.32 7.89 18.35
N ASP A 133 -3.98 7.51 19.59
CA ASP A 133 -4.68 7.98 20.79
C ASP A 133 -3.92 9.14 21.46
N GLY A 134 -2.68 9.41 21.03
CA GLY A 134 -1.77 10.35 21.67
C GLY A 134 -1.28 11.44 20.73
N THR A 135 -0.88 12.57 21.32
CA THR A 135 -0.32 13.74 20.60
C THR A 135 1.14 14.00 20.97
N ASP A 136 1.72 13.19 21.87
CA ASP A 136 3.06 13.38 22.44
C ASP A 136 4.10 12.45 21.79
N TRP A 137 4.39 12.69 20.53
CA TRP A 137 5.46 12.03 19.76
C TRP A 137 6.01 12.98 18.70
N ASP A 138 7.26 12.81 18.28
CA ASP A 138 7.93 13.70 17.32
C ASP A 138 7.91 13.10 15.91
N MET A 139 8.46 11.89 15.78
CA MET A 139 8.50 11.14 14.53
C MET A 139 8.15 9.68 14.77
N THR A 140 7.57 9.04 13.75
CA THR A 140 7.28 7.61 13.79
C THR A 140 7.54 6.98 12.43
N PHE A 141 8.26 5.86 12.40
CA PHE A 141 8.32 5.01 11.23
C PHE A 141 6.96 4.33 11.08
N TRP A 142 6.32 4.55 9.94
CA TRP A 142 4.97 4.08 9.72
C TRP A 142 4.83 3.39 8.38
N GLN A 143 3.80 2.55 8.27
CA GLN A 143 3.45 1.91 7.02
C GLN A 143 1.93 1.89 6.80
N MET A 144 1.56 2.05 5.54
CA MET A 144 0.20 1.79 5.07
C MET A 144 0.28 0.59 4.13
N VAL A 145 -0.48 -0.47 4.41
CA VAL A 145 -0.54 -1.67 3.54
C VAL A 145 -1.43 -1.45 2.31
N GLY A 146 -1.19 -2.20 1.24
CA GLY A 146 -2.12 -2.21 0.10
C GLY A 146 -3.45 -2.86 0.47
N ARG A 147 -4.57 -2.18 0.22
CA ARG A 147 -5.94 -2.71 0.40
C ARG A 147 -6.80 -2.32 -0.79
N PRO A 148 -7.87 -3.07 -1.12
CA PRO A 148 -8.74 -2.71 -2.24
C PRO A 148 -9.35 -1.31 -2.13
N SER A 149 -9.61 -0.82 -0.91
CA SER A 149 -10.11 0.55 -0.70
C SER A 149 -9.10 1.65 -1.05
N ARG A 150 -7.80 1.32 -1.05
CA ARG A 150 -6.68 2.23 -1.33
C ARG A 150 -6.29 2.24 -2.81
N LEU A 151 -7.07 1.53 -3.64
CA LEU A 151 -6.91 1.55 -5.09
C LEU A 151 -7.42 2.85 -5.70
N ASP A 152 -8.50 3.39 -5.14
CA ASP A 152 -8.94 4.76 -5.42
C ASP A 152 -8.11 5.73 -4.55
N PRO A 153 -7.51 6.78 -5.15
CA PRO A 153 -6.67 7.73 -4.43
C PRO A 153 -7.43 8.57 -3.40
N ASP A 154 -8.76 8.61 -3.42
CA ASP A 154 -9.59 9.29 -2.43
C ASP A 154 -9.26 8.88 -0.99
N GLU A 155 -9.09 7.57 -0.75
CA GLU A 155 -8.84 7.04 0.59
C GLU A 155 -7.58 7.66 1.20
N PHE A 156 -6.49 7.74 0.44
CA PHE A 156 -5.26 8.34 0.95
C PHE A 156 -5.28 9.86 0.90
N SER A 157 -5.69 10.44 -0.23
CA SER A 157 -5.67 11.90 -0.40
C SER A 157 -6.54 12.61 0.63
N VAL A 158 -7.76 12.13 0.85
CA VAL A 158 -8.64 12.78 1.83
C VAL A 158 -8.29 12.37 3.24
N GLN A 159 -8.24 11.06 3.55
CA GLN A 159 -8.13 10.66 4.96
C GLN A 159 -6.78 11.02 5.58
N MET A 160 -5.71 11.08 4.79
CA MET A 160 -4.36 11.41 5.28
C MET A 160 -3.96 12.86 5.04
N GLY A 161 -4.62 13.56 4.11
CA GLY A 161 -4.25 14.92 3.71
C GLY A 161 -5.22 16.00 4.20
N HIS A 162 -6.52 15.72 4.31
CA HIS A 162 -7.50 16.76 4.64
C HIS A 162 -7.50 17.10 6.14
N SER A 163 -7.57 18.39 6.48
CA SER A 163 -7.43 18.88 7.86
C SER A 163 -8.50 18.37 8.81
N SER A 164 -9.70 18.03 8.32
CA SER A 164 -10.79 17.50 9.17
C SER A 164 -10.58 16.07 9.68
N PHE A 165 -9.51 15.38 9.26
CA PHE A 165 -9.25 13.96 9.61
C PHE A 165 -8.17 13.78 10.68
N GLN A 166 -7.91 14.80 11.50
CA GLN A 166 -6.87 14.76 12.56
C GLN A 166 -7.15 13.77 13.69
N GLU A 167 -8.42 13.50 13.99
CA GLU A 167 -8.81 12.41 14.91
C GLU A 167 -8.75 11.02 14.23
N GLY A 168 -8.31 10.98 12.97
CA GLY A 168 -8.21 9.79 12.12
C GLY A 168 -6.90 9.78 11.35
N TYR A 169 -6.93 9.36 10.08
CA TYR A 169 -5.72 9.05 9.30
C TYR A 169 -4.79 10.24 9.01
N ASN A 170 -5.21 11.48 9.28
CA ASN A 170 -4.34 12.65 9.35
C ASN A 170 -3.79 12.81 10.79
N TYR A 171 -3.26 11.72 11.34
CA TYR A 171 -2.53 11.72 12.61
C TYR A 171 -1.25 12.56 12.53
N TYR A 172 -0.91 13.12 11.37
CA TYR A 172 0.18 14.07 11.19
C TYR A 172 -0.09 15.43 11.80
N PHE A 173 -1.36 15.76 12.07
CA PHE A 173 -1.80 17.11 12.44
C PHE A 173 -1.42 18.15 11.38
N TRP A 174 -1.50 17.77 10.10
CA TRP A 174 -1.20 18.69 9.00
C TRP A 174 -2.46 19.41 8.53
N GLU A 175 -2.31 20.71 8.23
CA GLU A 175 -3.38 21.57 7.73
C GLU A 175 -2.88 22.39 6.54
N ASP A 176 -3.67 22.44 5.47
CA ASP A 176 -3.41 23.27 4.30
C ASP A 176 -4.73 23.58 3.56
N ASP A 177 -5.17 24.85 3.60
CA ASP A 177 -6.45 25.28 3.01
C ASP A 177 -6.52 25.03 1.50
N GLU A 178 -5.40 25.16 0.77
CA GLU A 178 -5.35 24.93 -0.67
C GLU A 178 -5.52 23.44 -0.99
N TYR A 179 -4.88 22.58 -0.18
CA TYR A 179 -5.05 21.14 -0.27
C TYR A 179 -6.50 20.73 0.00
N ASP A 180 -7.08 21.23 1.09
CA ASP A 180 -8.45 20.90 1.52
C ASP A 180 -9.50 21.22 0.45
N GLU A 181 -9.40 22.40 -0.17
CA GLU A 181 -10.29 22.79 -1.26
C GLU A 181 -10.21 21.82 -2.44
N LYS A 182 -8.99 21.50 -2.89
CA LYS A 182 -8.76 20.64 -4.08
C LYS A 182 -9.14 19.19 -3.84
N VAL A 183 -8.84 18.66 -2.66
CA VAL A 183 -9.09 17.25 -2.33
C VAL A 183 -10.58 16.97 -2.12
N MET A 184 -11.35 17.99 -1.73
CA MET A 184 -12.81 17.89 -1.71
C MET A 184 -13.41 18.07 -3.11
N ALA A 185 -12.86 18.99 -3.92
CA ALA A 185 -13.30 19.16 -5.30
C ALA A 185 -13.22 17.87 -6.13
N GLN A 186 -12.20 17.02 -5.93
CA GLN A 186 -12.12 15.75 -6.67
C GLN A 186 -13.21 14.74 -6.31
N ARG A 187 -13.87 14.85 -5.14
CA ARG A 187 -14.99 13.98 -4.77
C ARG A 187 -16.26 14.29 -5.54
N GLU A 188 -16.45 15.56 -5.88
CA GLU A 188 -17.62 16.07 -6.61
C GLU A 188 -17.44 16.01 -8.13
N GLU A 189 -16.21 15.79 -8.61
CA GLU A 189 -15.90 15.79 -10.04
C GLU A 189 -16.30 14.48 -10.74
N LEU A 190 -17.18 14.62 -11.73
CA LEU A 190 -17.71 13.53 -12.56
C LEU A 190 -16.75 13.15 -13.69
N ASP A 191 -16.08 14.14 -14.28
CA ASP A 191 -15.14 13.94 -15.37
C ASP A 191 -13.82 13.37 -14.84
N GLN A 192 -13.54 12.13 -15.26
CA GLN A 192 -12.39 11.39 -14.76
C GLN A 192 -11.05 12.05 -15.09
N ASP A 193 -10.91 12.73 -16.24
CA ASP A 193 -9.67 13.44 -16.59
C ASP A 193 -9.46 14.66 -15.67
N THR A 194 -10.53 15.40 -15.37
CA THR A 194 -10.50 16.55 -14.46
C THR A 194 -10.23 16.11 -13.02
N ARG A 195 -10.86 15.02 -12.56
CA ARG A 195 -10.61 14.41 -11.25
C ARG A 195 -9.14 14.00 -11.10
N GLU A 196 -8.56 13.37 -12.12
CA GLU A 196 -7.15 12.97 -12.14
C GLU A 196 -6.22 14.19 -11.98
N GLN A 197 -6.53 15.30 -12.66
CA GLN A 197 -5.74 16.52 -12.57
C GLN A 197 -5.77 17.13 -11.15
N LEU A 198 -6.94 17.16 -10.52
CA LEU A 198 -7.08 17.61 -9.13
C LEU A 198 -6.25 16.75 -8.17
N ILE A 199 -6.27 15.42 -8.34
CA ILE A 199 -5.47 14.49 -7.53
C ILE A 199 -3.96 14.75 -7.70
N LYS A 200 -3.50 15.03 -8.93
CA LYS A 200 -2.09 15.37 -9.20
C LYS A 200 -1.69 16.69 -8.54
N GLU A 201 -2.57 17.69 -8.53
CA GLU A 201 -2.35 18.94 -7.83
C GLU A 201 -2.26 18.73 -6.31
N CYS A 202 -3.15 17.91 -5.73
CA CYS A 202 -3.05 17.50 -4.32
C CYS A 202 -1.71 16.82 -4.03
N GLN A 203 -1.27 15.88 -4.87
CA GLN A 203 0.02 15.20 -4.71
C GLN A 203 1.20 16.17 -4.79
N GLN A 204 1.12 17.18 -5.67
CA GLN A 204 2.15 18.21 -5.79
C GLN A 204 2.22 19.07 -4.52
N ILE A 205 1.08 19.53 -4.00
CA ILE A 205 1.02 20.29 -2.74
C ILE A 205 1.59 19.44 -1.59
N PHE A 206 1.15 18.18 -1.46
CA PHE A 206 1.65 17.29 -0.42
C PHE A 206 3.17 17.09 -0.51
N HIS A 207 3.71 16.93 -1.72
CA HIS A 207 5.14 16.83 -1.94
C HIS A 207 5.87 18.14 -1.54
N ASP A 208 5.39 19.28 -1.99
CA ASP A 208 6.02 20.59 -1.74
C ASP A 208 5.94 21.03 -0.28
N ARG A 209 4.92 20.59 0.46
CA ARG A 209 4.71 20.87 1.88
C ARG A 209 5.37 19.83 2.78
N GLY A 210 5.52 18.60 2.29
CA GLY A 210 6.20 17.48 2.94
C GLY A 210 5.72 17.13 4.35
N PRO A 211 4.40 17.00 4.63
CA PRO A 211 3.92 16.70 5.98
C PRO A 211 4.33 15.30 6.48
N SER A 212 4.72 14.40 5.57
CA SER A 212 5.45 13.16 5.85
C SER A 212 6.51 12.92 4.78
N THR A 213 7.48 12.05 5.08
CA THR A 213 8.46 11.60 4.08
C THR A 213 8.24 10.13 3.73
N PHE A 214 7.70 9.90 2.54
CA PHE A 214 7.62 8.57 1.93
C PHE A 214 9.02 8.07 1.62
N LEU A 215 9.30 6.84 2.03
CA LEU A 215 10.61 6.20 1.87
C LEU A 215 10.60 5.17 0.75
N MET A 216 9.52 4.38 0.63
CA MET A 216 9.40 3.35 -0.39
C MET A 216 7.97 2.83 -0.55
N TYR A 217 7.69 2.27 -1.73
CA TYR A 217 6.57 1.36 -1.98
C TYR A 217 7.11 -0.08 -1.99
N PRO A 218 6.80 -0.92 -0.99
CA PRO A 218 7.32 -2.29 -0.93
C PRO A 218 6.77 -3.17 -2.06
N GLN A 219 7.56 -4.18 -2.44
CA GLN A 219 7.07 -5.26 -3.30
C GLN A 219 6.56 -6.44 -2.47
N LYS A 220 5.34 -6.90 -2.79
CA LYS A 220 4.74 -8.11 -2.22
C LYS A 220 5.04 -9.29 -3.14
N THR A 221 5.68 -10.31 -2.57
CA THR A 221 6.04 -11.55 -3.29
C THR A 221 5.11 -12.68 -2.91
N ILE A 222 4.38 -13.23 -3.89
CA ILE A 222 3.40 -14.29 -3.69
C ILE A 222 3.79 -15.49 -4.55
N PRO A 223 4.33 -16.56 -3.95
CA PRO A 223 4.63 -17.80 -4.65
C PRO A 223 3.43 -18.76 -4.63
N TRP A 224 3.23 -19.48 -5.73
CA TRP A 224 2.23 -20.54 -5.85
C TRP A 224 2.73 -21.71 -6.71
N ASN A 225 2.04 -22.84 -6.62
CA ASN A 225 2.28 -24.01 -7.45
C ASN A 225 1.53 -23.87 -8.79
N SER A 226 2.23 -23.36 -9.80
CA SER A 226 1.68 -23.10 -11.14
C SER A 226 1.50 -24.34 -11.99
N GLU A 227 2.08 -25.47 -11.61
CA GLU A 227 1.78 -26.76 -12.24
C GLU A 227 0.35 -27.22 -11.92
N ARG A 228 -0.16 -26.87 -10.72
CA ARG A 228 -1.47 -27.31 -10.22
C ARG A 228 -2.58 -26.28 -10.35
N TRP A 229 -2.22 -25.01 -10.37
CA TRP A 229 -3.17 -23.90 -10.35
C TRP A 229 -2.82 -22.89 -11.43
N ASP A 230 -3.76 -22.68 -12.34
CA ASP A 230 -3.71 -21.65 -13.38
C ASP A 230 -4.71 -20.53 -13.04
N GLY A 231 -4.63 -19.38 -13.72
CA GLY A 231 -5.59 -18.28 -13.53
C GLY A 231 -5.30 -17.34 -12.35
N VAL A 232 -4.06 -17.34 -11.83
CA VAL A 232 -3.64 -16.33 -10.85
C VAL A 232 -3.58 -14.94 -11.49
N VAL A 233 -4.27 -13.96 -10.90
CA VAL A 233 -4.37 -12.59 -11.40
C VAL A 233 -3.51 -11.67 -10.54
N GLU A 234 -2.46 -11.08 -11.13
CA GLU A 234 -1.65 -10.08 -10.45
C GLU A 234 -2.28 -8.69 -10.61
N LEU A 235 -3.04 -8.25 -9.60
CA LEU A 235 -3.65 -6.92 -9.61
C LEU A 235 -2.60 -5.87 -9.22
N ASN A 236 -2.42 -4.85 -10.05
CA ASN A 236 -1.49 -3.76 -9.79
C ASN A 236 -1.78 -3.11 -8.42
N GLY A 237 -0.74 -2.92 -7.61
CA GLY A 237 -0.89 -2.32 -6.28
C GLY A 237 -1.39 -3.27 -5.17
N MET A 238 -1.95 -4.43 -5.52
CA MET A 238 -2.53 -5.41 -4.57
C MET A 238 -1.78 -6.74 -4.55
N GLY A 239 -1.17 -7.11 -5.68
CA GLY A 239 -0.50 -8.39 -5.90
C GLY A 239 -1.45 -9.56 -6.11
N ALA A 240 -0.91 -10.77 -6.14
CA ALA A 240 -1.67 -11.98 -6.51
C ALA A 240 -2.69 -12.46 -5.47
N VAL A 241 -2.63 -11.97 -4.23
CA VAL A 241 -3.60 -12.31 -3.18
C VAL A 241 -4.73 -11.28 -3.19
N ASN A 242 -5.65 -11.48 -4.13
CA ASN A 242 -6.80 -10.63 -4.33
C ASN A 242 -8.00 -11.50 -4.74
N MET A 243 -9.19 -10.88 -4.76
CA MET A 243 -10.43 -11.60 -5.04
C MET A 243 -10.49 -12.14 -6.48
N LEU A 244 -9.96 -11.42 -7.48
CA LEU A 244 -9.95 -11.90 -8.88
C LEU A 244 -9.15 -13.20 -9.02
N THR A 245 -8.01 -13.31 -8.33
CA THR A 245 -7.28 -14.59 -8.24
C THR A 245 -8.18 -15.68 -7.68
N PHE A 246 -8.80 -15.48 -6.52
CA PHE A 246 -9.58 -16.55 -5.89
C PHE A 246 -10.90 -16.87 -6.58
N SER A 247 -11.39 -16.00 -7.46
CA SER A 247 -12.54 -16.30 -8.31
C SER A 247 -12.15 -17.01 -9.62
N ASN A 248 -10.97 -16.70 -10.16
CA ASN A 248 -10.54 -17.17 -11.48
C ASN A 248 -9.55 -18.34 -11.44
N ILE A 249 -8.97 -18.66 -10.28
CA ILE A 249 -7.96 -19.71 -10.19
C ILE A 249 -8.61 -21.08 -10.41
N GLU A 250 -8.01 -21.88 -11.30
CA GLU A 250 -8.54 -23.18 -11.70
C GLU A 250 -7.54 -24.30 -11.41
N PRO A 251 -8.01 -25.46 -10.90
CA PRO A 251 -7.16 -26.63 -10.77
C PRO A 251 -6.84 -27.22 -12.16
N THR A 252 -5.59 -27.53 -12.42
CA THR A 252 -5.14 -28.12 -13.71
C THR A 252 -5.20 -29.66 -13.71
N GLY A 253 -5.51 -30.28 -12.56
CA GLY A 253 -5.54 -31.73 -12.35
C GLY A 253 -6.60 -32.16 -11.34
N ASP A 254 -6.45 -33.36 -10.78
CA ASP A 254 -7.49 -34.01 -9.96
C ASP A 254 -7.68 -33.40 -8.56
N ARG A 255 -6.74 -32.57 -8.07
CA ARG A 255 -6.85 -31.93 -6.75
C ARG A 255 -7.63 -30.62 -6.89
N THR A 256 -8.78 -30.58 -6.26
CA THR A 256 -9.77 -29.49 -6.30
C THR A 256 -9.83 -28.66 -5.01
N GLU A 257 -8.97 -28.94 -4.03
CA GLU A 257 -8.87 -28.15 -2.80
C GLU A 257 -7.62 -27.27 -2.79
N LEU A 258 -7.82 -25.96 -2.71
CA LEU A 258 -6.78 -24.93 -2.67
C LEU A 258 -6.25 -24.74 -1.26
N ASN A 259 -4.96 -25.03 -1.03
CA ASN A 259 -4.33 -24.91 0.28
C ASN A 259 -3.41 -23.69 0.34
N ILE A 260 -3.81 -22.71 1.14
CA ILE A 260 -3.14 -21.42 1.23
C ILE A 260 -2.58 -21.27 2.63
N ALA A 261 -1.31 -20.84 2.77
CA ALA A 261 -0.73 -20.57 4.07
C ALA A 261 -0.62 -19.08 4.38
N TYR A 262 -0.80 -18.76 5.65
CA TYR A 262 -0.65 -17.46 6.27
C TYR A 262 0.32 -17.57 7.46
N ASP A 263 1.14 -16.56 7.72
CA ASP A 263 2.07 -16.56 8.87
C ASP A 263 1.50 -15.92 10.14
N GLN A 264 0.33 -15.30 10.03
CA GLN A 264 -0.38 -14.64 11.12
C GLN A 264 -1.78 -15.22 11.30
N GLU A 265 -2.30 -15.09 12.52
CA GLU A 265 -3.63 -15.58 12.89
C GLU A 265 -4.73 -14.64 12.41
N LEU A 266 -5.86 -15.21 12.00
CA LEU A 266 -7.08 -14.47 11.73
C LEU A 266 -7.60 -13.83 13.02
N GLN A 267 -8.02 -12.57 12.95
CA GLN A 267 -8.54 -11.87 14.13
C GLN A 267 -10.04 -12.06 14.26
N ALA A 268 -10.78 -11.89 13.16
CA ALA A 268 -12.23 -12.01 13.14
C ALA A 268 -12.78 -12.54 11.80
N LEU A 269 -13.83 -13.36 11.87
CA LEU A 269 -14.71 -13.67 10.74
C LEU A 269 -16.07 -13.00 10.97
N ASN A 270 -16.08 -11.68 10.85
CA ASN A 270 -17.23 -10.84 11.14
C ASN A 270 -17.41 -9.80 10.02
N PRO A 271 -18.60 -9.66 9.41
CA PRO A 271 -18.83 -8.71 8.30
C PRO A 271 -18.66 -7.23 8.71
N PHE A 272 -18.68 -6.91 10.02
CA PHE A 272 -18.54 -5.55 10.57
C PHE A 272 -17.11 -5.18 10.97
N ASP A 273 -16.19 -6.14 11.08
CA ASP A 273 -14.79 -5.90 11.46
C ASP A 273 -13.86 -6.33 10.32
N GLN A 274 -13.20 -5.37 9.68
CA GLN A 274 -12.18 -5.61 8.65
C GLN A 274 -10.82 -5.01 9.01
N SER A 275 -10.49 -5.02 10.30
CA SER A 275 -9.20 -4.55 10.79
C SER A 275 -8.04 -5.41 10.26
N GLY A 276 -8.21 -6.74 10.14
CA GLY A 276 -7.18 -7.69 9.68
C GLY A 276 -7.07 -7.85 8.15
N GLU A 277 -5.85 -7.76 7.59
CA GLU A 277 -5.60 -7.99 6.15
C GLU A 277 -5.96 -9.42 5.72
N ILE A 278 -5.66 -10.40 6.56
CA ILE A 278 -5.92 -11.82 6.30
C ILE A 278 -7.43 -12.08 6.28
N ASP A 279 -8.13 -11.47 7.23
CA ASP A 279 -9.57 -11.61 7.44
C ASP A 279 -10.35 -11.08 6.23
N MET A 280 -9.94 -9.93 5.68
CA MET A 280 -10.57 -9.29 4.53
C MET A 280 -10.71 -10.23 3.32
N ILE A 281 -9.74 -11.11 3.10
CA ILE A 281 -9.79 -12.05 1.97
C ILE A 281 -10.86 -13.12 2.21
N GLN A 282 -10.97 -13.64 3.44
CA GLN A 282 -12.01 -14.61 3.79
C GLN A 282 -13.39 -13.97 3.67
N HIS A 283 -13.54 -12.73 4.17
CA HIS A 283 -14.80 -11.99 4.09
C HIS A 283 -15.24 -11.74 2.65
N ARG A 284 -14.30 -11.59 1.71
CA ARG A 284 -14.59 -11.43 0.28
C ARG A 284 -15.07 -12.71 -0.40
N MET A 285 -14.78 -13.88 0.17
CA MET A 285 -15.29 -15.15 -0.33
C MET A 285 -16.64 -15.51 0.30
N ILE A 286 -16.87 -15.13 1.56
CA ILE A 286 -18.10 -15.46 2.30
C ILE A 286 -19.26 -14.51 1.94
N TRP A 287 -19.01 -13.19 1.83
CA TRP A 287 -20.06 -12.20 1.60
C TRP A 287 -19.89 -11.44 0.28
N ASP A 288 -20.97 -11.34 -0.51
CA ASP A 288 -21.00 -10.48 -1.69
C ASP A 288 -20.98 -9.00 -1.34
N ARG A 289 -20.69 -8.22 -2.39
CA ARG A 289 -20.66 -6.77 -2.40
C ARG A 289 -21.34 -6.28 -3.67
N LEU A 290 -21.85 -5.05 -3.65
CA LEU A 290 -22.51 -4.48 -4.83
C LEU A 290 -21.53 -4.30 -6.00
N ALA A 291 -20.28 -3.94 -5.69
CA ALA A 291 -19.23 -3.70 -6.67
C ALA A 291 -17.95 -4.47 -6.32
N TRP A 292 -17.10 -4.73 -7.31
CA TRP A 292 -15.74 -5.23 -7.15
C TRP A 292 -14.73 -4.39 -7.95
N PRO A 293 -13.45 -4.32 -7.53
CA PRO A 293 -12.41 -3.81 -8.41
C PRO A 293 -12.18 -4.80 -9.55
N ASN A 294 -12.18 -4.30 -10.79
CA ASN A 294 -11.70 -5.05 -11.95
C ASN A 294 -10.16 -5.07 -12.02
N GLU A 295 -9.58 -5.66 -13.07
CA GLU A 295 -8.12 -5.74 -13.27
C GLU A 295 -7.43 -4.36 -13.36
N SER A 296 -8.17 -3.33 -13.77
CA SER A 296 -7.69 -1.95 -13.76
C SER A 296 -7.97 -1.26 -12.43
N ALA A 297 -8.45 -1.96 -11.40
CA ALA A 297 -8.81 -1.39 -10.10
C ALA A 297 -9.97 -0.36 -10.14
N LEU A 298 -10.80 -0.41 -11.19
CA LEU A 298 -12.06 0.35 -11.30
C LEU A 298 -13.24 -0.44 -10.74
N PRO A 299 -14.29 0.23 -10.25
CA PRO A 299 -15.49 -0.43 -9.78
C PRO A 299 -16.23 -1.07 -10.97
N GLU A 300 -16.49 -2.36 -10.85
CA GLU A 300 -17.32 -3.15 -11.74
C GLU A 300 -18.54 -3.67 -10.96
N PRO A 301 -19.76 -3.59 -11.53
CA PRO A 301 -20.94 -4.18 -10.92
C PRO A 301 -20.74 -5.68 -10.65
N ARG A 302 -21.09 -6.11 -9.43
CA ARG A 302 -20.98 -7.50 -9.00
C ARG A 302 -22.33 -8.09 -8.65
N LEU A 303 -22.81 -7.86 -7.42
CA LEU A 303 -24.19 -8.19 -7.05
C LEU A 303 -25.13 -7.16 -7.67
N ALA A 304 -24.66 -5.91 -7.80
CA ALA A 304 -25.32 -4.93 -8.66
C ALA A 304 -25.23 -5.37 -10.12
N GLU A 305 -26.26 -5.09 -10.90
CA GLU A 305 -26.23 -5.30 -12.35
C GLU A 305 -25.60 -4.10 -13.08
N GLU A 306 -25.83 -2.89 -12.56
CA GLU A 306 -25.29 -1.63 -13.08
C GLU A 306 -25.36 -0.51 -12.03
N PHE A 307 -24.70 0.62 -12.32
CA PHE A 307 -24.76 1.85 -11.51
C PHE A 307 -25.46 2.95 -12.32
N ASN A 308 -26.70 3.30 -11.96
CA ASN A 308 -27.53 4.23 -12.71
C ASN A 308 -27.70 5.56 -11.97
N TRP A 309 -26.78 6.51 -12.20
CA TRP A 309 -26.94 7.89 -11.73
C TRP A 309 -28.14 8.54 -12.44
N LYS A 310 -29.20 8.87 -11.68
CA LYS A 310 -30.39 9.57 -12.19
C LYS A 310 -30.15 11.07 -12.31
N ASP A 311 -29.34 11.59 -11.39
CA ASP A 311 -28.84 12.97 -11.29
C ASP A 311 -27.56 12.97 -10.45
N ASP A 312 -27.04 14.15 -10.10
CA ASP A 312 -25.78 14.31 -9.38
C ASP A 312 -25.81 13.70 -7.96
N THR A 313 -26.99 13.49 -7.39
CA THR A 313 -27.20 13.12 -5.98
C THR A 313 -28.01 11.85 -5.77
N THR A 314 -28.38 11.15 -6.85
CA THR A 314 -29.26 9.98 -6.79
C THR A 314 -28.71 8.84 -7.64
N LEU A 315 -28.42 7.71 -7.01
CA LEU A 315 -27.88 6.50 -7.64
C LEU A 315 -28.85 5.32 -7.45
N GLU A 316 -29.44 4.86 -8.55
CA GLU A 316 -30.25 3.64 -8.60
C GLU A 316 -29.36 2.43 -8.90
N VAL A 317 -29.58 1.34 -8.17
CA VAL A 317 -28.75 0.13 -8.22
C VAL A 317 -29.66 -1.10 -8.24
N PRO A 318 -29.94 -1.64 -9.43
CA PRO A 318 -30.56 -2.96 -9.55
C PRO A 318 -29.58 -4.05 -9.09
N ILE A 319 -30.06 -5.06 -8.36
CA ILE A 319 -29.28 -6.23 -7.92
C ILE A 319 -29.77 -7.50 -8.62
N LYS A 320 -28.86 -8.48 -8.74
CA LYS A 320 -29.15 -9.76 -9.41
C LYS A 320 -30.35 -10.47 -8.79
N GLN A 321 -31.26 -10.91 -9.65
CA GLN A 321 -32.44 -11.68 -9.25
C GLN A 321 -32.11 -13.17 -9.08
N GLY A 322 -32.81 -13.82 -8.15
CA GLY A 322 -32.69 -15.27 -7.92
C GLY A 322 -31.40 -15.69 -7.20
N HIS A 323 -30.61 -14.74 -6.69
CA HIS A 323 -29.47 -15.02 -5.82
C HIS A 323 -29.93 -15.28 -4.39
N THR A 324 -29.22 -16.15 -3.67
CA THR A 324 -29.55 -16.53 -2.29
C THR A 324 -28.34 -16.43 -1.37
N PHE A 325 -28.61 -16.30 -0.08
CA PHE A 325 -27.63 -16.60 0.96
C PHE A 325 -27.35 -18.11 0.99
N HIS A 326 -26.30 -18.52 1.71
CA HIS A 326 -25.90 -19.93 1.84
C HIS A 326 -26.95 -20.81 2.55
N ASP A 327 -27.93 -20.21 3.23
CA ASP A 327 -29.07 -20.92 3.83
C ASP A 327 -30.27 -21.09 2.88
N GLY A 328 -30.17 -20.55 1.66
CA GLY A 328 -31.19 -20.61 0.61
C GLY A 328 -32.23 -19.49 0.67
N GLU A 329 -32.19 -18.59 1.66
CA GLU A 329 -33.05 -17.40 1.67
C GLU A 329 -32.60 -16.40 0.57
N PRO A 330 -33.53 -15.71 -0.11
CA PRO A 330 -33.19 -14.82 -1.20
C PRO A 330 -32.44 -13.57 -0.72
N VAL A 331 -31.47 -13.11 -1.51
CA VAL A 331 -30.84 -11.79 -1.31
C VAL A 331 -31.73 -10.71 -1.92
N THR A 332 -32.11 -9.72 -1.11
CA THR A 332 -33.05 -8.65 -1.52
C THR A 332 -32.48 -7.25 -1.29
N ALA A 333 -33.14 -6.23 -1.86
CA ALA A 333 -32.82 -4.83 -1.62
C ALA A 333 -32.96 -4.42 -0.14
N GLU A 334 -33.80 -5.12 0.64
CA GLU A 334 -33.91 -4.92 2.09
C GLU A 334 -32.64 -5.33 2.84
N ASP A 335 -31.95 -6.38 2.39
CA ASP A 335 -30.66 -6.80 2.94
C ASP A 335 -29.58 -5.77 2.62
N VAL A 336 -29.59 -5.21 1.40
CA VAL A 336 -28.68 -4.12 1.02
C VAL A 336 -28.90 -2.91 1.92
N LYS A 337 -30.14 -2.43 2.06
CA LYS A 337 -30.46 -1.30 2.94
C LYS A 337 -30.03 -1.57 4.38
N TYR A 338 -30.32 -2.76 4.90
CA TYR A 338 -29.91 -3.16 6.24
C TYR A 338 -28.39 -3.11 6.42
N SER A 339 -27.64 -3.66 5.46
CA SER A 339 -26.17 -3.75 5.49
C SER A 339 -25.48 -2.40 5.53
N TYR A 340 -26.06 -1.38 4.89
CA TYR A 340 -25.49 -0.03 4.92
C TYR A 340 -25.91 0.74 6.18
N ASN A 341 -27.17 0.62 6.63
CA ASN A 341 -27.67 1.34 7.79
C ASN A 341 -27.02 0.89 9.10
N ILE A 342 -26.83 -0.42 9.28
CA ILE A 342 -26.23 -0.99 10.48
C ILE A 342 -24.82 -0.43 10.76
N HIS A 343 -24.07 -0.07 9.70
CA HIS A 343 -22.76 0.53 9.88
C HIS A 343 -22.85 1.91 10.54
N ARG A 344 -23.90 2.69 10.25
CA ARG A 344 -24.19 3.98 10.90
C ARG A 344 -24.76 3.80 12.29
N ASP A 345 -25.72 2.89 12.44
CA ASP A 345 -26.47 2.71 13.68
C ASP A 345 -25.55 2.30 14.85
N TYR A 346 -24.48 1.56 14.53
CA TYR A 346 -23.52 1.04 15.51
C TYR A 346 -22.12 1.64 15.41
N SER A 347 -21.92 2.67 14.58
CA SER A 347 -20.61 3.30 14.36
C SER A 347 -19.48 2.29 14.10
N THR A 348 -19.74 1.32 13.22
CA THR A 348 -18.79 0.22 12.94
C THR A 348 -17.60 0.66 12.05
N TYR A 349 -16.72 -0.27 11.68
CA TYR A 349 -15.54 -0.02 10.82
C TYR A 349 -15.87 0.71 9.50
N PHE A 350 -17.06 0.49 8.92
CA PHE A 350 -17.46 1.09 7.64
C PHE A 350 -18.35 2.34 7.77
N SER A 351 -18.41 2.97 8.95
CA SER A 351 -19.20 4.20 9.17
C SER A 351 -18.79 5.35 8.25
N GLY A 352 -17.48 5.60 8.10
CA GLY A 352 -16.97 6.65 7.22
C GLY A 352 -17.39 6.43 5.75
N PRO A 353 -17.18 5.24 5.18
CA PRO A 353 -17.68 4.91 3.84
C PRO A 353 -19.18 5.08 3.59
N VAL A 354 -20.04 4.88 4.60
CA VAL A 354 -21.50 5.08 4.45
C VAL A 354 -21.97 6.48 4.79
N GLU A 355 -21.14 7.30 5.44
CA GLU A 355 -21.49 8.65 5.90
C GLU A 355 -22.03 9.56 4.79
N PRO A 356 -21.48 9.57 3.55
CA PRO A 356 -21.96 10.46 2.49
C PRO A 356 -23.39 10.18 1.99
N VAL A 357 -23.93 8.98 2.25
CA VAL A 357 -25.28 8.64 1.80
C VAL A 357 -26.30 9.27 2.77
N ASN A 358 -27.27 10.04 2.27
CA ASN A 358 -28.31 10.63 3.09
C ASN A 358 -29.40 9.58 3.42
N GLU A 359 -30.08 9.07 2.39
CA GLU A 359 -31.16 8.08 2.50
C GLU A 359 -30.97 6.89 1.55
N ILE A 360 -31.43 5.71 1.99
CA ILE A 360 -31.48 4.49 1.20
C ILE A 360 -32.94 4.04 1.06
N THR A 361 -33.43 4.03 -0.18
CA THR A 361 -34.82 3.68 -0.52
C THR A 361 -34.88 2.34 -1.24
N VAL A 362 -35.73 1.44 -0.75
CA VAL A 362 -36.05 0.19 -1.47
C VAL A 362 -37.15 0.52 -2.47
N VAL A 363 -36.84 0.47 -3.76
CA VAL A 363 -37.79 0.74 -4.84
C VAL A 363 -38.66 -0.49 -5.09
N ASP A 364 -38.02 -1.66 -5.10
CA ASP A 364 -38.63 -2.99 -5.14
C ASP A 364 -37.66 -4.04 -4.57
N ASP A 365 -38.04 -5.32 -4.60
CA ASP A 365 -37.27 -6.42 -4.00
C ASP A 365 -35.83 -6.54 -4.53
N HIS A 366 -35.53 -5.98 -5.71
CA HIS A 366 -34.23 -6.09 -6.39
C HIS A 366 -33.67 -4.74 -6.82
N THR A 367 -34.18 -3.62 -6.31
CA THR A 367 -33.71 -2.29 -6.69
C THR A 367 -33.62 -1.39 -5.45
N VAL A 368 -32.43 -0.84 -5.23
CA VAL A 368 -32.17 0.13 -4.16
C VAL A 368 -31.73 1.46 -4.76
N GLU A 369 -32.15 2.56 -4.14
CA GLU A 369 -31.73 3.90 -4.49
C GLU A 369 -30.95 4.51 -3.32
N PHE A 370 -29.76 5.04 -3.61
CA PHE A 370 -28.94 5.81 -2.69
C PHE A 370 -29.07 7.29 -3.04
N SER A 371 -29.35 8.11 -2.04
CA SER A 371 -29.34 9.57 -2.15
C SER A 371 -28.15 10.15 -1.39
N PHE A 372 -27.62 11.29 -1.86
CA PHE A 372 -26.46 11.98 -1.29
C PHE A 372 -26.75 13.48 -1.16
N ASP A 373 -26.07 14.16 -0.24
CA ASP A 373 -26.19 15.63 -0.12
C ASP A 373 -25.36 16.38 -1.18
N TYR A 374 -24.35 15.71 -1.74
CA TYR A 374 -23.48 16.19 -2.81
C TYR A 374 -23.06 15.01 -3.68
N HIS A 375 -22.53 15.26 -4.87
CA HIS A 375 -22.05 14.18 -5.72
C HIS A 375 -20.84 13.49 -5.08
N PHE A 376 -20.92 12.18 -4.86
CA PHE A 376 -19.83 11.38 -4.29
C PHE A 376 -19.31 10.37 -5.31
N ALA A 377 -18.47 10.83 -6.24
CA ALA A 377 -17.90 10.02 -7.31
C ALA A 377 -17.19 8.73 -6.84
N PRO A 378 -16.48 8.71 -5.69
CA PRO A 378 -15.81 7.51 -5.19
C PRO A 378 -16.77 6.40 -4.71
N PHE A 379 -18.08 6.65 -4.54
CA PHE A 379 -19.01 5.74 -3.87
C PHE A 379 -18.96 4.28 -4.33
N PRO A 380 -18.89 3.96 -5.65
CA PRO A 380 -18.82 2.57 -6.10
C PRO A 380 -17.57 1.82 -5.61
N MET A 381 -16.45 2.50 -5.39
CA MET A 381 -15.24 1.88 -4.83
C MET A 381 -15.16 2.05 -3.31
N ALA A 382 -15.42 3.27 -2.83
CA ALA A 382 -15.25 3.66 -1.43
C ALA A 382 -16.24 2.98 -0.49
N ALA A 383 -17.44 2.61 -0.97
CA ALA A 383 -18.47 1.94 -0.18
C ALA A 383 -18.89 0.59 -0.80
N MET A 384 -19.40 0.60 -2.04
CA MET A 384 -19.95 -0.60 -2.68
C MET A 384 -18.94 -1.73 -2.87
N GLY A 385 -17.65 -1.39 -3.05
CA GLY A 385 -16.54 -2.32 -3.13
C GLY A 385 -16.05 -2.90 -1.79
N ARG A 386 -16.64 -2.47 -0.67
CA ARG A 386 -16.19 -2.79 0.70
C ARG A 386 -17.28 -3.43 1.55
N ILE A 387 -18.49 -2.89 1.52
CA ILE A 387 -19.60 -3.26 2.41
C ILE A 387 -20.19 -4.60 1.97
N ALA A 388 -20.06 -5.59 2.85
CA ALA A 388 -20.67 -6.90 2.69
C ALA A 388 -22.19 -6.79 2.68
N ILE A 389 -22.88 -7.61 1.89
CA ILE A 389 -24.32 -7.78 1.99
C ILE A 389 -24.62 -8.83 3.05
N ILE A 390 -25.38 -8.42 4.05
CA ILE A 390 -25.55 -9.09 5.34
C ILE A 390 -26.99 -9.63 5.41
N PRO A 391 -27.17 -10.91 5.81
CA PRO A 391 -28.49 -11.50 5.94
C PRO A 391 -29.28 -10.82 7.07
N LYS A 392 -30.21 -9.94 6.71
CA LYS A 392 -31.03 -9.17 7.67
C LYS A 392 -31.77 -10.08 8.63
N HIS A 393 -32.31 -11.19 8.13
CA HIS A 393 -33.08 -12.17 8.91
C HIS A 393 -32.27 -12.82 10.03
N LYS A 394 -30.95 -12.98 9.83
CA LYS A 394 -30.07 -13.56 10.85
C LYS A 394 -29.55 -12.49 11.81
N TRP A 395 -29.03 -11.38 11.28
CA TRP A 395 -28.37 -10.38 12.10
C TRP A 395 -29.32 -9.54 12.95
N THR A 396 -30.58 -9.40 12.54
CA THR A 396 -31.61 -8.78 13.40
C THR A 396 -31.81 -9.63 14.68
N ASP A 397 -31.93 -10.95 14.56
CA ASP A 397 -32.07 -11.84 15.71
C ASP A 397 -30.82 -11.87 16.59
N ILE A 398 -29.63 -11.83 15.97
CA ILE A 398 -28.37 -11.74 16.72
C ILE A 398 -28.37 -10.48 17.59
N ILE A 399 -28.63 -9.32 17.00
CA ILE A 399 -28.59 -8.04 17.68
C ILE A 399 -29.64 -7.94 18.77
N GLU A 400 -30.87 -8.37 18.50
CA GLU A 400 -31.98 -8.22 19.45
C GLU A 400 -31.94 -9.24 20.59
N ASN A 401 -31.43 -10.45 20.33
CA ASN A 401 -31.64 -11.59 21.25
C ASN A 401 -30.36 -12.34 21.68
N LYS A 402 -29.23 -12.23 20.96
CA LYS A 402 -28.05 -13.08 21.18
C LYS A 402 -26.76 -12.33 21.48
N MET A 403 -26.68 -11.07 21.09
CA MET A 403 -25.51 -10.23 21.28
C MET A 403 -25.48 -9.70 22.72
N ASP A 404 -24.41 -10.00 23.46
CA ASP A 404 -24.15 -9.47 24.82
C ASP A 404 -23.00 -8.45 24.81
N VAL A 405 -22.79 -7.81 23.67
CA VAL A 405 -21.77 -6.78 23.43
C VAL A 405 -22.44 -5.57 22.81
N ASP A 406 -21.90 -4.38 23.07
CA ASP A 406 -22.54 -3.12 22.64
C ASP A 406 -22.38 -2.83 21.14
N SER A 407 -21.51 -3.58 20.44
CA SER A 407 -21.24 -3.40 19.02
C SER A 407 -21.19 -4.73 18.28
N PRO A 408 -21.84 -4.85 17.11
CA PRO A 408 -21.78 -6.06 16.29
C PRO A 408 -20.36 -6.36 15.78
N MET A 409 -19.43 -5.40 15.81
CA MET A 409 -18.01 -5.65 15.52
C MET A 409 -17.34 -6.61 16.50
N LEU A 410 -17.83 -6.69 17.72
CA LEU A 410 -17.24 -7.51 18.78
C LEU A 410 -17.89 -8.90 18.87
N TYR A 411 -18.92 -9.16 18.05
CA TYR A 411 -19.63 -10.43 18.04
C TYR A 411 -19.09 -11.36 16.97
N GLN A 412 -18.59 -12.53 17.37
CA GLN A 412 -18.13 -13.55 16.43
C GLN A 412 -19.23 -14.60 16.23
N GLU A 413 -19.72 -14.74 15.00
CA GLU A 413 -20.64 -15.83 14.64
C GLU A 413 -19.91 -17.18 14.73
N ASP A 414 -20.57 -18.19 15.31
CA ASP A 414 -20.08 -19.57 15.30
C ASP A 414 -20.04 -20.15 13.87
N GLU A 415 -21.06 -19.81 13.08
CA GLU A 415 -21.24 -20.22 11.68
C GLU A 415 -21.55 -18.98 10.84
N PRO A 416 -20.54 -18.24 10.35
CA PRO A 416 -20.73 -17.11 9.44
C PRO A 416 -21.64 -17.47 8.26
N LEU A 417 -22.65 -16.64 8.01
CA LEU A 417 -23.59 -16.81 6.90
C LEU A 417 -23.46 -15.64 5.93
N GLY A 418 -23.19 -15.93 4.66
CA GLY A 418 -23.13 -14.92 3.61
C GLY A 418 -23.82 -15.38 2.34
N SER A 419 -23.50 -14.72 1.24
CA SER A 419 -24.06 -14.99 -0.10
C SER A 419 -22.98 -15.22 -1.14
N GLY A 420 -21.70 -15.08 -0.77
CA GLY A 420 -20.58 -15.10 -1.70
C GLY A 420 -20.29 -16.50 -2.26
N PRO A 421 -19.25 -16.63 -3.10
CA PRO A 421 -18.94 -17.87 -3.81
C PRO A 421 -18.49 -19.04 -2.93
N MET A 422 -18.22 -18.80 -1.64
CA MET A 422 -17.83 -19.86 -0.70
C MET A 422 -18.57 -19.79 0.63
N GLU A 423 -19.01 -20.94 1.10
CA GLU A 423 -19.68 -21.15 2.38
C GLU A 423 -18.66 -21.47 3.48
N PHE A 424 -18.97 -21.04 4.70
CA PHE A 424 -18.16 -21.39 5.87
C PHE A 424 -18.36 -22.86 6.28
N VAL A 425 -17.27 -23.58 6.54
CA VAL A 425 -17.32 -24.94 7.09
C VAL A 425 -16.90 -24.98 8.54
N HIS A 426 -15.69 -24.48 8.84
CA HIS A 426 -15.18 -24.39 10.21
C HIS A 426 -14.01 -23.43 10.33
N TRP A 427 -13.80 -22.93 11.55
CA TRP A 427 -12.61 -22.22 11.97
C TRP A 427 -12.00 -22.94 13.17
N LYS A 428 -10.81 -23.52 12.98
CA LYS A 428 -9.96 -24.03 14.06
C LYS A 428 -8.94 -22.95 14.40
N SER A 429 -9.09 -22.34 15.57
CA SER A 429 -8.20 -21.29 16.07
C SER A 429 -6.74 -21.69 15.91
N SER A 430 -5.92 -20.77 15.41
CA SER A 430 -4.48 -20.95 15.16
C SER A 430 -4.09 -22.10 14.22
N GLU A 431 -5.04 -22.77 13.56
CA GLU A 431 -4.78 -23.91 12.68
C GLU A 431 -5.25 -23.65 11.25
N GLU A 432 -6.56 -23.48 11.05
CA GLU A 432 -7.15 -23.42 9.72
C GLU A 432 -8.55 -22.80 9.71
N VAL A 433 -8.85 -22.05 8.65
CA VAL A 433 -10.23 -21.75 8.21
C VAL A 433 -10.50 -22.50 6.93
N ARG A 434 -11.58 -23.29 6.92
CA ARG A 434 -12.05 -24.01 5.73
C ARG A 434 -13.33 -23.38 5.21
N LEU A 435 -13.33 -23.08 3.91
CA LEU A 435 -14.50 -22.69 3.14
C LEU A 435 -14.73 -23.71 2.02
N GLU A 436 -15.99 -23.97 1.68
CA GLU A 436 -16.40 -24.83 0.56
C GLU A 436 -17.16 -24.03 -0.48
N ARG A 437 -17.11 -24.46 -1.74
CA ARG A 437 -17.77 -23.74 -2.82
C ARG A 437 -19.30 -23.72 -2.64
N PHE A 438 -19.90 -22.57 -2.86
CA PHE A 438 -21.35 -22.44 -3.02
C PHE A 438 -21.73 -22.67 -4.49
N ASP A 439 -22.26 -23.87 -4.81
CA ASP A 439 -22.57 -24.27 -6.19
C ASP A 439 -23.67 -23.41 -6.85
N ASP A 440 -24.60 -22.88 -6.05
CA ASP A 440 -25.74 -22.08 -6.52
C ASP A 440 -25.40 -20.58 -6.64
N HIS A 441 -24.15 -20.18 -6.38
CA HIS A 441 -23.68 -18.82 -6.61
C HIS A 441 -23.85 -18.42 -8.09
N PHE A 442 -24.25 -17.17 -8.37
CA PHE A 442 -24.47 -16.69 -9.75
C PHE A 442 -23.21 -16.67 -10.64
N ASP A 443 -22.05 -16.88 -10.03
CA ASP A 443 -20.74 -16.96 -10.66
C ASP A 443 -19.86 -17.90 -9.83
N PRO A 444 -20.04 -19.23 -9.99
CA PRO A 444 -19.41 -20.22 -9.13
C PRO A 444 -17.94 -20.42 -9.48
N ILE A 445 -17.12 -20.66 -8.46
CA ILE A 445 -15.67 -20.87 -8.61
C ILE A 445 -15.31 -22.29 -9.08
N ALA A 446 -14.11 -22.45 -9.64
CA ALA A 446 -13.69 -23.71 -10.27
C ALA A 446 -13.27 -24.82 -9.29
N TYR A 447 -12.98 -24.48 -8.03
CA TYR A 447 -12.44 -25.41 -7.04
C TYR A 447 -13.44 -25.68 -5.90
N GLU A 448 -13.30 -26.82 -5.23
CA GLU A 448 -14.31 -27.33 -4.28
C GLU A 448 -14.15 -26.74 -2.87
N ALA A 449 -12.90 -26.51 -2.43
CA ALA A 449 -12.64 -25.98 -1.10
C ALA A 449 -11.37 -25.12 -1.04
N ARG A 450 -11.35 -24.22 -0.06
CA ARG A 450 -10.20 -23.41 0.31
C ARG A 450 -9.85 -23.69 1.76
N ASN A 451 -8.62 -24.15 1.98
CA ASN A 451 -8.06 -24.39 3.29
C ASN A 451 -7.02 -23.29 3.58
N SER A 452 -7.40 -22.32 4.42
CA SER A 452 -6.55 -21.21 4.84
C SER A 452 -5.81 -21.58 6.13
N ARG A 453 -4.57 -22.05 6.01
CA ARG A 453 -3.76 -22.65 7.08
C ARG A 453 -2.84 -21.63 7.75
N ILE A 454 -2.76 -21.65 9.07
CA ILE A 454 -1.88 -20.77 9.84
C ILE A 454 -0.56 -21.48 10.15
N ILE A 455 0.54 -20.97 9.58
CA ILE A 455 1.88 -21.55 9.68
C ILE A 455 2.88 -20.41 9.97
N PRO A 456 3.16 -20.12 11.25
CA PRO A 456 4.04 -19.00 11.63
C PRO A 456 5.49 -19.10 11.12
N SER A 457 5.95 -20.32 10.82
CA SER A 457 7.31 -20.57 10.36
C SER A 457 7.43 -20.41 8.85
N VAL A 458 8.11 -19.34 8.41
CA VAL A 458 8.42 -19.07 7.00
C VAL A 458 9.12 -20.24 6.32
N GLN A 459 10.08 -20.87 6.99
CA GLN A 459 10.80 -22.03 6.44
C GLN A 459 9.88 -23.24 6.25
N THR A 460 8.93 -23.44 7.16
CA THR A 460 7.95 -24.51 7.08
C THR A 460 6.96 -24.27 5.94
N MET A 461 6.48 -23.03 5.77
CA MET A 461 5.64 -22.64 4.64
C MET A 461 6.35 -22.93 3.30
N LEU A 462 7.60 -22.48 3.15
CA LEU A 462 8.36 -22.66 1.92
C LEU A 462 8.58 -24.15 1.59
N THR A 463 8.98 -24.97 2.57
CA THR A 463 9.15 -26.41 2.37
C THR A 463 7.83 -27.12 2.04
N GLN A 464 6.71 -26.71 2.63
CA GLN A 464 5.40 -27.28 2.32
C GLN A 464 4.87 -26.82 0.94
N LEU A 465 5.25 -25.64 0.46
CA LEU A 465 4.98 -25.23 -0.91
C LEU A 465 5.81 -26.07 -1.91
N GLU A 466 7.11 -26.20 -1.66
CA GLU A 466 8.04 -26.95 -2.52
C GLU A 466 7.64 -28.43 -2.69
N ASN A 467 7.14 -29.06 -1.64
CA ASN A 467 6.69 -30.46 -1.69
C ASN A 467 5.22 -30.62 -2.15
N GLY A 468 4.52 -29.51 -2.44
CA GLY A 468 3.13 -29.50 -2.87
C GLY A 468 2.11 -29.85 -1.79
N THR A 469 2.45 -29.72 -0.50
CA THR A 469 1.44 -29.78 0.56
C THR A 469 0.57 -28.52 0.52
N LEU A 470 1.21 -27.36 0.37
CA LEU A 470 0.59 -26.06 0.11
C LEU A 470 0.61 -25.76 -1.39
N ASP A 471 -0.34 -24.94 -1.80
CA ASP A 471 -0.53 -24.52 -3.19
C ASP A 471 -0.18 -23.04 -3.39
N MET A 472 -0.34 -22.18 -2.37
CA MET A 472 0.01 -20.77 -2.41
C MET A 472 0.41 -20.27 -1.02
N LEU A 473 1.34 -19.30 -0.94
CA LEU A 473 1.58 -18.54 0.29
C LEU A 473 0.88 -17.18 0.15
N ALA A 474 -0.05 -16.86 1.06
CA ALA A 474 -0.76 -15.59 1.03
C ALA A 474 0.14 -14.40 1.41
N ASN A 475 1.25 -14.67 2.08
CA ASN A 475 2.29 -13.71 2.37
C ASN A 475 3.61 -14.41 2.67
N TYR A 476 4.72 -13.69 2.46
CA TYR A 476 6.06 -14.18 2.71
C TYR A 476 6.91 -13.07 3.31
N ARG A 477 7.30 -13.22 4.58
CA ARG A 477 8.14 -12.27 5.34
C ARG A 477 9.60 -12.73 5.48
N GLY A 478 9.99 -13.78 4.76
CA GLY A 478 11.38 -14.20 4.72
C GLY A 478 12.22 -13.36 3.75
N ASP A 479 13.46 -13.83 3.58
CA ASP A 479 14.39 -13.30 2.58
C ASP A 479 13.85 -13.57 1.17
N LYS A 480 13.55 -12.50 0.44
CA LYS A 480 12.92 -12.57 -0.87
C LYS A 480 13.87 -13.06 -1.97
N ASP A 481 15.18 -12.87 -1.81
CA ASP A 481 16.18 -13.44 -2.73
C ASP A 481 16.24 -14.95 -2.55
N VAL A 482 16.17 -15.44 -1.31
CA VAL A 482 16.03 -16.87 -1.04
C VAL A 482 14.76 -17.43 -1.68
N LEU A 483 13.62 -16.75 -1.54
CA LEU A 483 12.38 -17.18 -2.19
C LEU A 483 12.52 -17.24 -3.71
N LYS A 484 13.08 -16.19 -4.31
CA LYS A 484 13.31 -16.10 -5.76
C LYS A 484 14.19 -17.26 -6.23
N ASP A 485 15.31 -17.51 -5.58
CA ASP A 485 16.20 -18.63 -5.91
C ASP A 485 15.49 -19.98 -5.84
N ARG A 486 14.62 -20.19 -4.83
CA ARG A 486 13.83 -21.42 -4.70
C ARG A 486 12.83 -21.59 -5.84
N VAL A 487 12.09 -20.53 -6.17
CA VAL A 487 11.10 -20.55 -7.26
C VAL A 487 11.79 -20.77 -8.61
N GLU A 488 12.89 -20.09 -8.89
CA GLU A 488 13.67 -20.27 -10.13
C GLU A 488 14.27 -21.69 -10.26
N SER A 489 14.51 -22.37 -9.14
CA SER A 489 15.03 -23.74 -9.10
C SER A 489 13.96 -24.84 -9.22
N ASN A 490 12.67 -24.49 -9.22
CA ASN A 490 11.56 -25.42 -9.19
C ASN A 490 10.50 -25.07 -10.26
N ASP A 491 10.49 -25.82 -11.36
CA ASP A 491 9.59 -25.61 -12.50
C ASP A 491 8.09 -25.70 -12.16
N SER A 492 7.73 -26.31 -11.02
CA SER A 492 6.34 -26.39 -10.55
C SER A 492 5.86 -25.12 -9.84
N LEU A 493 6.75 -24.18 -9.55
CA LEU A 493 6.45 -22.95 -8.82
C LEU A 493 6.49 -21.72 -9.72
N SER A 494 5.68 -20.73 -9.38
CA SER A 494 5.76 -19.38 -9.95
C SER A 494 5.57 -18.36 -8.83
N MET A 495 5.97 -17.12 -9.09
CA MET A 495 5.89 -16.05 -8.11
C MET A 495 5.51 -14.73 -8.78
N ALA A 496 4.59 -14.01 -8.14
CA ALA A 496 4.24 -12.64 -8.47
C ALA A 496 5.06 -11.71 -7.56
N ALA A 497 5.54 -10.60 -8.12
CA ALA A 497 6.35 -9.61 -7.41
C ALA A 497 5.82 -8.20 -7.71
N THR A 498 4.84 -7.78 -6.91
CA THR A 498 4.02 -6.60 -7.21
C THR A 498 4.38 -5.45 -6.31
N THR A 499 4.61 -4.26 -6.88
CA THR A 499 4.71 -3.04 -6.06
C THR A 499 3.34 -2.72 -5.48
N THR A 500 3.24 -2.58 -4.16
CA THR A 500 1.95 -2.33 -3.51
C THR A 500 1.55 -0.86 -3.59
N VAL A 501 0.25 -0.57 -3.52
CA VAL A 501 -0.25 0.81 -3.28
C VAL A 501 0.10 1.33 -1.90
N GLY A 502 0.42 0.40 -0.99
CA GLY A 502 0.95 0.71 0.32
C GLY A 502 2.37 1.25 0.25
N PHE A 503 2.76 1.97 1.29
CA PHE A 503 4.07 2.64 1.40
C PHE A 503 4.60 2.56 2.82
N LYS A 504 5.91 2.79 2.95
CA LYS A 504 6.61 3.02 4.21
C LYS A 504 7.10 4.47 4.25
N GLN A 505 7.04 5.09 5.42
CA GLN A 505 7.33 6.51 5.58
C GLN A 505 7.87 6.85 6.97
N ILE A 506 8.51 8.01 7.08
CA ILE A 506 8.64 8.73 8.35
C ILE A 506 7.51 9.73 8.44
N SER A 507 6.67 9.59 9.47
CA SER A 507 5.59 10.52 9.77
C SER A 507 6.08 11.56 10.77
N TYR A 508 5.70 12.81 10.56
CA TYR A 508 6.01 13.93 11.44
C TYR A 508 4.76 14.37 12.19
N ASN A 509 4.92 14.76 13.45
CA ASN A 509 3.87 15.48 14.17
C ASN A 509 3.99 16.98 13.85
N ASN A 510 3.18 17.46 12.91
CA ASN A 510 3.27 18.80 12.34
C ASN A 510 2.88 19.91 13.33
N ASP A 511 2.23 19.59 14.44
CA ASP A 511 1.94 20.55 15.52
C ASP A 511 3.15 20.83 16.42
N ARG A 512 4.22 20.03 16.31
CA ARG A 512 5.40 20.17 17.18
C ARG A 512 6.54 20.87 16.47
N PRO A 513 7.29 21.77 17.15
CA PRO A 513 8.60 22.20 16.68
C PRO A 513 9.57 21.03 16.51
N PRO A 514 10.37 21.00 15.44
CA PRO A 514 10.45 21.94 14.31
C PRO A 514 9.53 21.58 13.12
N PHE A 515 8.70 20.55 13.23
CA PHE A 515 7.89 20.01 12.13
C PHE A 515 6.75 20.92 11.68
N HIS A 516 6.33 21.94 12.44
CA HIS A 516 5.38 22.96 11.95
C HIS A 516 5.94 23.84 10.81
N ILE A 517 7.24 23.72 10.49
CA ILE A 517 7.91 24.53 9.47
C ILE A 517 8.04 23.74 8.15
N ASP A 518 7.33 24.15 7.11
CA ASP A 518 7.39 23.54 5.75
C ASP A 518 8.82 23.41 5.22
N GLY A 519 9.64 24.45 5.39
CA GLY A 519 11.04 24.47 4.96
C GLY A 519 11.87 23.36 5.62
N PHE A 520 11.62 23.11 6.91
CA PHE A 520 12.31 22.06 7.65
C PHE A 520 11.91 20.68 7.15
N ARG A 521 10.61 20.43 6.98
CA ARG A 521 10.13 19.13 6.48
C ARG A 521 10.60 18.83 5.06
N ARG A 522 10.63 19.85 4.18
CA ARG A 522 11.24 19.71 2.85
C ARG A 522 12.72 19.34 2.91
N ALA A 523 13.49 19.99 3.79
CA ALA A 523 14.91 19.67 3.97
C ALA A 523 15.10 18.22 4.42
N MET A 524 14.25 17.73 5.34
CA MET A 524 14.22 16.33 5.77
C MET A 524 13.91 15.38 4.61
N ASN A 525 12.88 15.67 3.80
CA ASN A 525 12.50 14.83 2.65
C ASN A 525 13.63 14.74 1.60
N HIS A 526 14.39 15.81 1.38
CA HIS A 526 15.56 15.82 0.49
C HIS A 526 16.81 15.17 1.08
N ARG A 527 16.88 15.02 2.41
CA ARG A 527 18.05 14.45 3.09
C ARG A 527 18.14 12.94 2.91
N PHE A 528 17.00 12.26 2.86
CA PHE A 528 16.95 10.80 2.84
C PHE A 528 17.13 10.28 1.41
N ASP A 529 18.22 9.55 1.17
CA ASP A 529 18.44 8.85 -0.09
C ASP A 529 17.58 7.57 -0.14
N LYS A 530 16.41 7.74 -0.75
CA LYS A 530 15.38 6.69 -0.86
C LYS A 530 15.82 5.52 -1.74
N GLU A 531 16.66 5.77 -2.75
CA GLU A 531 17.24 4.71 -3.58
C GLU A 531 18.23 3.87 -2.79
N THR A 532 19.06 4.51 -1.96
CA THR A 532 19.94 3.77 -1.04
C THR A 532 19.14 2.94 -0.06
N ILE A 533 18.05 3.46 0.53
CA ILE A 533 17.16 2.69 1.41
C ILE A 533 16.62 1.45 0.68
N VAL A 534 16.05 1.62 -0.51
CA VAL A 534 15.45 0.52 -1.28
C VAL A 534 16.49 -0.54 -1.66
N ASN A 535 17.66 -0.13 -2.17
CA ASN A 535 18.65 -1.05 -2.70
C ASN A 535 19.48 -1.73 -1.61
N ASP A 536 19.91 -0.99 -0.59
CA ASP A 536 20.87 -1.48 0.40
C ASP A 536 20.20 -2.10 1.63
N ILE A 537 19.03 -1.60 2.06
CA ILE A 537 18.30 -2.11 3.23
C ILE A 537 17.25 -3.15 2.80
N TYR A 538 16.46 -2.85 1.77
CA TYR A 538 15.39 -3.74 1.29
C TYR A 538 15.82 -4.65 0.12
N SER A 539 17.11 -4.71 -0.20
CA SER A 539 17.68 -5.55 -1.27
C SER A 539 17.00 -5.36 -2.65
N GLY A 540 16.50 -4.16 -2.94
CA GLY A 540 15.79 -3.84 -4.18
C GLY A 540 14.33 -4.29 -4.23
N TRP A 541 13.76 -4.84 -3.16
CA TRP A 541 12.37 -5.31 -3.09
C TRP A 541 11.37 -4.20 -2.77
N GLY A 542 11.41 -3.14 -3.58
CA GLY A 542 10.53 -1.99 -3.49
C GLY A 542 10.80 -0.98 -4.59
N ARG A 543 10.07 0.11 -4.56
CA ARG A 543 10.28 1.26 -5.43
C ARG A 543 10.44 2.54 -4.63
N SER A 544 11.39 3.37 -5.04
CA SER A 544 11.55 4.71 -4.51
C SER A 544 10.32 5.56 -4.84
N PRO A 545 9.79 6.34 -3.88
CA PRO A 545 8.59 7.14 -4.09
C PRO A 545 8.95 8.48 -4.75
N ARG A 546 8.24 8.82 -5.83
CA ARG A 546 8.30 10.15 -6.47
C ARG A 546 7.17 11.08 -6.05
N THR A 547 6.08 10.52 -5.55
CA THR A 547 4.85 11.22 -5.14
C THR A 547 4.34 10.66 -3.82
N ALA A 548 3.49 11.45 -3.14
CA ALA A 548 2.92 11.11 -1.85
C ALA A 548 2.01 9.87 -1.87
N TRP A 549 1.40 9.51 -3.00
CA TRP A 549 0.71 8.22 -3.14
C TRP A 549 0.97 7.65 -4.53
N SER A 550 0.79 6.34 -4.68
CA SER A 550 0.85 5.69 -5.99
C SER A 550 -0.18 6.35 -6.92
N PRO A 551 0.13 6.56 -8.21
CA PRO A 551 -0.83 7.17 -9.11
C PRO A 551 -2.13 6.37 -9.23
N PRO A 552 -3.19 7.00 -9.74
CA PRO A 552 -4.48 6.36 -9.81
C PRO A 552 -4.41 5.10 -10.69
N HIS A 553 -4.59 3.93 -10.07
CA HIS A 553 -4.39 2.61 -10.71
C HIS A 553 -5.38 2.35 -11.86
N TRP A 554 -6.49 3.09 -11.89
CA TRP A 554 -7.56 3.00 -12.86
C TRP A 554 -7.23 3.36 -14.31
N ARG A 555 -6.00 3.80 -14.60
CA ARG A 555 -5.47 3.96 -15.96
C ARG A 555 -4.24 3.14 -16.28
N ALA A 556 -3.83 2.23 -15.41
CA ALA A 556 -2.85 1.21 -15.76
C ALA A 556 -3.51 0.17 -16.70
N GLY A 557 -3.85 0.60 -17.92
CA GLY A 557 -4.45 -0.26 -18.93
C GLY A 557 -3.56 -1.45 -19.21
N THR A 558 -4.20 -2.63 -19.24
CA THR A 558 -3.71 -3.93 -19.74
C THR A 558 -2.37 -3.86 -20.46
N THR A 559 -1.28 -3.98 -19.70
CA THR A 559 0.00 -4.39 -20.26
C THR A 559 0.36 -5.65 -19.52
N THR A 560 0.05 -6.78 -20.12
CA THR A 560 0.66 -8.05 -19.76
C THR A 560 2.16 -7.84 -19.71
N SER A 561 2.74 -7.85 -18.51
CA SER A 561 4.19 -7.95 -18.36
C SER A 561 4.58 -9.31 -18.92
N SER A 562 4.93 -9.35 -20.19
CA SER A 562 5.53 -10.54 -20.78
C SER A 562 6.96 -10.67 -20.27
N SER A 563 7.13 -11.14 -19.03
CA SER A 563 8.29 -11.94 -18.66
C SER A 563 7.96 -13.41 -18.93
N ALA A 564 7.51 -13.70 -20.16
CA ALA A 564 7.51 -15.06 -20.67
C ALA A 564 8.95 -15.37 -21.10
N THR A 565 9.72 -15.96 -20.19
CA THR A 565 10.89 -16.73 -20.56
C THR A 565 10.49 -17.73 -21.64
N SER A 566 11.28 -17.72 -22.71
CA SER A 566 11.10 -18.44 -23.95
C SER A 566 10.53 -19.86 -23.80
N SER A 567 9.34 -20.11 -24.32
CA SER A 567 8.98 -21.43 -24.85
C SER A 567 8.35 -21.27 -26.24
N ALA A 568 9.07 -21.81 -27.22
CA ALA A 568 8.77 -21.65 -28.63
C ALA A 568 7.47 -22.35 -29.04
N CYS A 569 6.79 -21.73 -30.01
CA CYS A 569 5.75 -22.28 -30.89
C CYS A 569 5.53 -23.81 -30.83
N ARG A 570 4.33 -24.22 -30.42
CA ARG A 570 3.70 -25.45 -30.92
C ARG A 570 2.36 -25.12 -31.56
N PRO A 571 2.18 -25.32 -32.87
CA PRO A 571 0.86 -25.20 -33.46
C PRO A 571 -0.01 -26.41 -33.10
N ARG A 572 -1.26 -26.12 -32.69
CA ARG A 572 -2.36 -27.08 -32.54
C ARG A 572 -2.38 -28.05 -33.73
N ARG A 573 -2.25 -29.34 -33.45
CA ARG A 573 -2.42 -30.43 -34.42
C ARG A 573 -3.82 -31.02 -34.25
N THR A 574 -4.73 -30.65 -35.14
CA THR A 574 -5.95 -31.42 -35.39
C THR A 574 -5.60 -32.72 -36.13
N SER A 575 -6.34 -33.78 -35.84
CA SER A 575 -6.08 -35.15 -36.24
C SER A 575 -6.29 -35.45 -37.74
N SER A 576 -5.49 -36.42 -38.21
CA SER A 576 -5.72 -37.39 -39.31
C SER A 576 -5.44 -36.98 -40.77
N SER A 577 -4.33 -37.49 -41.33
CA SER A 577 -4.24 -38.36 -42.53
C SER A 577 -2.82 -38.37 -43.15
N ARG A 578 -2.48 -39.48 -43.83
CA ARG A 578 -1.15 -39.99 -44.22
C ARG A 578 -0.37 -39.17 -45.29
N PRO A 579 0.95 -39.38 -45.44
CA PRO A 579 1.80 -38.62 -46.38
C PRO A 579 1.86 -39.24 -47.79
N GLY A 580 1.92 -38.37 -48.79
CA GLY A 580 2.20 -38.67 -50.20
C GLY A 580 3.02 -37.55 -50.84
N SER A 581 3.90 -37.93 -51.75
CA SER A 581 5.11 -37.25 -52.24
C SER A 581 4.95 -36.15 -53.30
N SER A 582 6.01 -35.33 -53.41
CA SER A 582 6.58 -34.68 -54.62
C SER A 582 5.96 -33.41 -55.18
N GLY A 583 6.83 -32.47 -55.64
CA GLY A 583 6.51 -31.57 -56.77
C GLY A 583 6.86 -30.09 -56.60
N THR A 584 7.73 -29.60 -57.48
CA THR A 584 8.37 -28.28 -57.55
C THR A 584 7.54 -27.17 -58.23
N ARG A 585 7.87 -25.90 -57.92
CA ARG A 585 7.97 -24.68 -58.79
C ARG A 585 6.79 -23.68 -58.97
N ALA A 586 7.12 -22.42 -58.61
CA ALA A 586 7.16 -21.19 -59.44
C ALA A 586 6.00 -20.15 -59.43
N THR A 587 6.40 -18.95 -58.96
CA THR A 587 6.22 -17.58 -59.51
C THR A 587 4.84 -16.92 -59.67
N GLY A 588 4.74 -15.70 -59.13
CA GLY A 588 3.77 -14.67 -59.55
C GLY A 588 3.87 -13.40 -58.69
N CYS A 589 4.69 -12.45 -59.10
CA CYS A 589 4.82 -11.11 -58.51
C CYS A 589 4.00 -10.10 -59.34
N SER A 590 3.26 -9.19 -58.69
CA SER A 590 2.77 -7.94 -59.29
C SER A 590 2.79 -6.80 -58.26
N THR A 591 3.58 -5.78 -58.58
CA THR A 591 3.81 -4.43 -58.01
C THR A 591 2.54 -3.55 -58.09
N CYS A 592 2.28 -2.42 -57.40
CA CYS A 592 3.00 -1.31 -56.69
C CYS A 592 1.90 -0.48 -55.91
N PRO A 593 2.15 0.66 -55.18
CA PRO A 593 3.38 1.30 -54.69
C PRO A 593 3.37 1.59 -53.14
N PRO A 594 4.47 2.10 -52.55
CA PRO A 594 4.51 2.45 -51.12
C PRO A 594 4.05 3.90 -50.91
N THR A 595 2.93 4.09 -50.22
CA THR A 595 2.60 5.38 -49.60
C THR A 595 3.14 5.36 -48.17
N THR A 596 4.18 6.15 -47.93
CA THR A 596 4.63 6.57 -46.61
C THR A 596 3.57 7.44 -45.95
N PRO A 597 3.08 7.12 -44.74
CA PRO A 597 2.57 8.11 -43.82
C PRO A 597 3.70 8.48 -42.85
N LYS A 598 3.92 9.80 -42.78
CA LYS A 598 4.83 10.48 -41.87
C LYS A 598 4.74 9.91 -40.46
N SER A 599 5.90 9.57 -39.89
CA SER A 599 6.07 9.40 -38.46
C SER A 599 5.78 10.73 -37.76
N ALA A 600 4.56 10.88 -37.26
CA ALA A 600 4.33 11.75 -36.11
C ALA A 600 4.85 10.96 -34.91
N THR A 601 6.09 11.23 -34.53
CA THR A 601 6.64 10.86 -33.23
C THR A 601 5.80 11.52 -32.15
N ASN A 602 5.00 10.72 -31.46
CA ASN A 602 4.71 10.94 -30.05
C ASN A 602 4.47 9.57 -29.39
N PRO A 603 5.52 8.89 -28.92
CA PRO A 603 5.33 7.83 -27.95
C PRO A 603 5.14 8.52 -26.60
N LEU A 604 3.89 8.65 -26.15
CA LEU A 604 3.64 8.83 -24.72
C LEU A 604 4.00 7.51 -24.05
N HIS A 605 5.24 7.45 -23.56
CA HIS A 605 5.75 6.39 -22.70
C HIS A 605 4.92 6.37 -21.40
N PHE A 606 4.22 5.26 -21.14
CA PHE A 606 3.48 5.00 -19.89
C PHE A 606 4.39 4.44 -18.77
N GLU A 607 5.70 4.71 -18.82
CA GLU A 607 6.64 4.49 -17.71
C GLU A 607 6.55 5.60 -16.64
N LEU A 608 5.93 6.74 -16.96
CA LEU A 608 5.91 7.96 -16.13
C LEU A 608 4.99 7.95 -14.90
N LEU A 609 4.40 6.82 -14.52
CA LEU A 609 3.62 6.70 -13.28
C LEU A 609 4.46 6.13 -12.12
N TRP A 610 5.69 5.71 -12.39
CA TRP A 610 6.64 5.30 -11.37
C TRP A 610 8.08 5.75 -11.67
N ASP A 611 8.40 6.14 -12.92
CA ASP A 611 9.74 6.58 -13.33
C ASP A 611 9.95 8.10 -13.38
#